data_AF-A0A401PWR6-F1
#
_entry.id   AF-A0A401PWR6-F1
#
_cell.length_a   1.000
_cell.length_b   1.000
_cell.length_c   1.000
_cell.angle_alpha   90.00
_cell.angle_beta   90.00
_cell.angle_gamma   90.00
#
_symmetry.space_group_name_H-M   'P 1'
#
loop_
_entity.id
_entity.type
_entity.pdbx_description
1 polymer ?
#
loop_
_entity_poly.entity_id
_entity_poly.type
_entity_poly.pdbx_seq_one_letter_code
_entity_poly.pdbx_strand_id
1 'polypeptide(L)'
;ESQAFIEKFEGALGKGKGRKFYAYKVMMMKKWIKFKRDFENFKTSCIPWEMKIKEIESHFGSSVASYFIFLRWLYGMNLVLFSLTFGLVVIPEVLMGLQYGSIPRKTVPRKEQPTAMDFSVLWEFGGYMKYSALFYGYYNNERMIGVFKYRLPLAYFMVGVGSFGYSLMVVIRTMTRNARESGVDGDDGDFNFSWKMFTSWDYLIGNPETADNKFASITTSFKESIVDEEENQKDENVHLRRFLIVSANFLIFCCLAGSGYLIFYVVKKSQKYSALETLSWYQKNEIDIVMALLGMFVPPLFETIATLENYHPRIALKWQLWRMFALFLGNLYTFLLALIDQVNTQVS
;
A
#
# COMPACT_ATOMS: atom_id res chain seq x y z
N GLU A 1 27.18 -55.59 22.61
CA GLU A 1 26.37 -55.88 23.83
C GLU A 1 25.05 -55.11 23.87
N SER A 2 25.00 -53.82 23.55
CA SER A 2 23.79 -53.00 23.55
C SER A 2 22.70 -53.44 22.55
N GLN A 3 23.06 -53.88 21.34
CA GLN A 3 22.09 -54.43 20.37
C GLN A 3 21.46 -55.75 20.84
N ALA A 4 22.26 -56.65 21.39
CA ALA A 4 21.79 -57.93 21.94
C ALA A 4 20.91 -57.74 23.19
N PHE A 5 21.17 -56.71 23.99
CA PHE A 5 20.33 -56.33 25.13
C PHE A 5 18.95 -55.83 24.65
N ILE A 6 18.92 -54.95 23.65
CA ILE A 6 17.66 -54.43 23.08
C ILE A 6 16.83 -55.57 22.47
N GLU A 7 17.44 -56.47 21.72
CA GLU A 7 16.76 -57.60 21.08
C GLU A 7 16.18 -58.61 22.10
N LYS A 8 16.90 -58.84 23.21
CA LYS A 8 16.47 -59.70 24.31
C LYS A 8 15.31 -59.12 25.13
N PHE A 9 15.26 -57.80 25.29
CA PHE A 9 14.20 -57.12 26.05
C PHE A 9 13.01 -56.66 25.19
N GLU A 10 13.17 -56.46 23.88
CA GLU A 10 12.06 -56.24 22.94
C GLU A 10 11.16 -57.48 22.80
N GLY A 11 11.74 -58.69 22.93
CA GLY A 11 11.00 -59.95 22.90
C GLY A 11 10.06 -60.17 24.10
N ALA A 12 10.34 -59.52 25.24
CA ALA A 12 9.61 -59.74 26.50
C ALA A 12 8.34 -58.87 26.66
N LEU A 13 8.23 -57.75 25.95
CA LEU A 13 7.12 -56.78 26.07
C LEU A 13 5.86 -57.12 25.23
N GLY A 14 5.78 -58.32 24.62
CA GLY A 14 4.96 -58.50 23.41
C GLY A 14 4.00 -59.69 23.30
N LYS A 15 3.57 -60.37 24.38
CA LYS A 15 2.67 -61.55 24.30
C LYS A 15 1.16 -61.25 24.47
N GLY A 16 0.62 -60.21 23.81
CA GLY A 16 -0.81 -59.90 23.90
C GLY A 16 -1.44 -59.30 22.63
N LYS A 17 -2.73 -59.58 22.41
CA LYS A 17 -3.56 -59.07 21.29
C LYS A 17 -3.49 -57.53 21.09
N GLY A 18 -3.13 -56.78 22.14
CA GLY A 18 -2.88 -55.34 22.09
C GLY A 18 -1.65 -54.89 21.27
N ARG A 19 -0.68 -55.77 21.00
CA ARG A 19 0.51 -55.44 20.18
C ARG A 19 0.14 -55.12 18.74
N LYS A 20 -0.85 -55.79 18.15
CA LYS A 20 -1.30 -55.50 16.77
C LYS A 20 -1.93 -54.11 16.69
N PHE A 21 -2.74 -53.73 17.66
CA PHE A 21 -3.36 -52.41 17.73
C PHE A 21 -2.34 -51.31 18.04
N TYR A 22 -1.41 -51.55 18.98
CA TYR A 22 -0.35 -50.61 19.32
C TYR A 22 0.66 -50.44 18.16
N ALA A 23 1.08 -51.52 17.52
CA ALA A 23 1.95 -51.47 16.34
C ALA A 23 1.25 -50.78 15.16
N TYR A 24 -0.06 -51.02 14.95
CA TYR A 24 -0.86 -50.31 13.96
C TYR A 24 -0.94 -48.80 14.29
N LYS A 25 -1.21 -48.44 15.55
CA LYS A 25 -1.24 -47.04 16.02
C LYS A 25 0.11 -46.33 15.81
N VAL A 26 1.23 -46.99 16.13
CA VAL A 26 2.58 -46.47 15.91
C VAL A 26 2.91 -46.35 14.42
N MET A 27 2.50 -47.33 13.59
CA MET A 27 2.66 -47.23 12.13
C MET A 27 1.83 -46.10 11.52
N MET A 28 0.59 -45.90 11.98
CA MET A 28 -0.26 -44.79 11.52
C MET A 28 0.30 -43.44 11.97
N MET A 29 0.83 -43.34 13.20
CA MET A 29 1.50 -42.13 13.69
C MET A 29 2.78 -41.82 12.88
N LYS A 30 3.61 -42.82 12.57
CA LYS A 30 4.77 -42.65 11.69
C LYS A 30 4.38 -42.21 10.29
N LYS A 31 3.32 -42.79 9.71
CA LYS A 31 2.77 -42.36 8.41
C LYS A 31 2.23 -40.93 8.47
N TRP A 32 1.57 -40.55 9.56
CA TRP A 32 1.06 -39.19 9.76
C TRP A 32 2.19 -38.16 9.88
N ILE A 33 3.25 -38.48 10.63
CA ILE A 33 4.44 -37.63 10.74
C ILE A 33 5.13 -37.50 9.39
N LYS A 34 5.28 -38.61 8.65
CA LYS A 34 5.87 -38.59 7.31
C LYS A 34 5.02 -37.76 6.34
N PHE A 35 3.70 -37.96 6.33
CA PHE A 35 2.77 -37.17 5.52
C PHE A 35 2.83 -35.68 5.87
N LYS A 36 2.87 -35.33 7.16
CA LYS A 36 3.00 -33.94 7.61
C LYS A 36 4.30 -33.32 7.09
N ARG A 37 5.42 -34.05 7.17
CA ARG A 37 6.71 -33.59 6.65
C ARG A 37 6.71 -33.46 5.13
N ASP A 38 6.12 -34.43 4.43
CA ASP A 38 6.02 -34.40 2.97
C ASP A 38 5.08 -33.25 2.51
N PHE A 39 4.04 -32.94 3.29
CA PHE A 39 3.17 -31.78 3.07
C PHE A 39 3.88 -30.44 3.35
N GLU A 40 4.72 -30.36 4.39
CA GLU A 40 5.56 -29.17 4.65
C GLU A 40 6.60 -28.95 3.53
N ASN A 41 7.22 -30.03 3.04
CA ASN A 41 8.11 -29.98 1.89
C ASN A 41 7.37 -29.55 0.61
N PHE A 42 6.19 -30.11 0.36
CA PHE A 42 5.35 -29.72 -0.77
C PHE A 42 4.91 -28.25 -0.68
N LYS A 43 4.51 -27.79 0.51
CA LYS A 43 4.15 -26.39 0.75
C LYS A 43 5.32 -25.47 0.44
N THR A 44 6.55 -25.87 0.80
CA THR A 44 7.78 -25.10 0.52
C THR A 44 8.09 -25.09 -0.98
N SER A 45 7.93 -26.22 -1.68
CA SER A 45 8.11 -26.28 -3.14
C SER A 45 7.01 -25.56 -3.93
N CYS A 46 5.80 -25.46 -3.36
CA CYS A 46 4.69 -24.72 -3.93
C CYS A 46 4.74 -23.21 -3.64
N ILE A 47 5.78 -22.71 -2.97
CA ILE A 47 5.98 -21.28 -2.86
C ILE A 47 6.32 -20.79 -4.26
N PRO A 48 5.42 -20.01 -4.90
CA PRO A 48 5.64 -19.59 -6.27
C PRO A 48 6.93 -18.76 -6.31
N TRP A 49 7.65 -18.86 -7.44
CA TRP A 49 8.79 -18.02 -7.80
C TRP A 49 9.95 -17.93 -6.79
N GLU A 50 10.01 -18.75 -5.73
CA GLU A 50 11.07 -18.63 -4.71
C GLU A 50 12.48 -18.82 -5.28
N MET A 51 12.68 -19.83 -6.13
CA MET A 51 13.97 -20.07 -6.78
C MET A 51 14.39 -18.92 -7.69
N LYS A 52 13.41 -18.31 -8.38
CA LYS A 52 13.65 -17.17 -9.27
C LYS A 52 13.98 -15.90 -8.50
N ILE A 53 13.34 -15.69 -7.35
CA ILE A 53 13.66 -14.58 -6.45
C ILE A 53 15.08 -14.76 -5.88
N LYS A 54 15.47 -15.97 -5.46
CA LYS A 54 16.84 -16.24 -4.97
C LYS A 54 17.90 -16.06 -6.04
N GLU A 55 17.59 -16.40 -7.29
CA GLU A 55 18.46 -16.14 -8.44
C GLU A 55 18.65 -14.63 -8.65
N ILE A 56 17.56 -13.85 -8.61
CA ILE A 56 17.59 -12.38 -8.68
C ILE A 56 18.35 -11.78 -7.48
N GLU A 57 18.18 -12.33 -6.28
CA GLU A 57 18.91 -11.93 -5.08
C GLU A 57 20.41 -12.12 -5.23
N SER A 58 20.85 -13.22 -5.84
CA SER A 58 22.27 -13.46 -6.11
C SER A 58 22.83 -12.56 -7.23
N HIS A 59 22.04 -12.18 -8.23
CA HIS A 59 22.53 -11.35 -9.33
C HIS A 59 22.46 -9.84 -9.04
N PHE A 60 21.39 -9.39 -8.38
CA PHE A 60 21.04 -7.98 -8.17
C PHE A 60 21.02 -7.57 -6.70
N GLY A 61 21.40 -8.46 -5.78
CA GLY A 61 21.51 -8.20 -4.35
C GLY A 61 20.17 -8.21 -3.60
N SER A 62 20.28 -8.20 -2.27
CA SER A 62 19.12 -8.28 -1.37
C SER A 62 18.12 -7.12 -1.49
N SER A 63 18.56 -5.93 -1.93
CA SER A 63 17.68 -4.75 -2.11
C SER A 63 16.64 -4.97 -3.21
N VAL A 64 17.06 -5.46 -4.38
CA VAL A 64 16.15 -5.74 -5.50
C VAL A 64 15.29 -6.96 -5.19
N ALA A 65 15.84 -7.98 -4.53
CA ALA A 65 15.08 -9.16 -4.09
C ALA A 65 13.93 -8.80 -3.14
N SER A 66 14.14 -7.84 -2.24
CA SER A 66 13.14 -7.38 -1.28
C SER A 66 11.85 -6.88 -1.96
N TYR A 67 11.96 -6.23 -3.13
CA TYR A 67 10.80 -5.83 -3.93
C TYR A 67 9.97 -7.04 -4.39
N PHE A 68 10.60 -8.08 -4.93
CA PHE A 68 9.89 -9.27 -5.40
C PHE A 68 9.32 -10.11 -4.25
N ILE A 69 10.01 -10.14 -3.10
CA ILE A 69 9.50 -10.76 -1.86
C ILE A 69 8.23 -10.04 -1.39
N PHE A 70 8.25 -8.70 -1.39
CA PHE A 70 7.09 -7.88 -1.07
C PHE A 70 5.95 -8.08 -2.08
N LEU A 71 6.25 -8.10 -3.38
CA LEU A 71 5.27 -8.32 -4.44
C LEU A 71 4.60 -9.69 -4.32
N ARG A 72 5.37 -10.74 -4.00
CA ARG A 72 4.84 -12.08 -3.73
C ARG A 72 3.89 -12.07 -2.54
N TRP A 73 4.26 -11.39 -1.47
CA TRP A 73 3.40 -11.25 -0.28
C TRP A 73 2.11 -10.49 -0.60
N LEU A 74 2.21 -9.38 -1.34
CA LEU A 74 1.07 -8.59 -1.79
C LEU A 74 0.12 -9.41 -2.68
N TYR A 75 0.68 -10.18 -3.63
CA TYR A 75 -0.07 -11.09 -4.47
C TYR A 75 -0.82 -12.15 -3.64
N GLY A 76 -0.14 -12.75 -2.65
CA GLY A 76 -0.76 -13.72 -1.74
C GLY A 76 -1.93 -13.14 -0.96
N MET A 77 -1.79 -11.91 -0.44
CA MET A 77 -2.89 -11.21 0.22
C MET A 77 -4.05 -10.95 -0.75
N ASN A 78 -3.77 -10.43 -1.95
CA ASN A 78 -4.78 -10.14 -2.97
C ASN A 78 -5.52 -11.40 -3.44
N LEU A 79 -4.84 -12.56 -3.50
CA LEU A 79 -5.48 -13.82 -3.85
C LEU A 79 -6.53 -14.24 -2.81
N VAL A 80 -6.27 -14.00 -1.52
CA VAL A 80 -7.26 -14.23 -0.45
C VAL A 80 -8.45 -13.26 -0.59
N LEU A 81 -8.18 -11.98 -0.84
CA LEU A 81 -9.24 -10.98 -1.05
C LEU A 81 -10.10 -11.30 -2.28
N PHE A 82 -9.46 -11.73 -3.37
CA PHE A 82 -10.14 -12.22 -4.57
C PHE A 82 -11.00 -13.43 -4.24
N SER A 83 -10.49 -14.39 -3.47
CA SER A 83 -11.24 -15.59 -3.07
C SER A 83 -12.48 -15.24 -2.23
N LEU A 84 -12.37 -14.27 -1.31
CA LEU A 84 -13.51 -13.79 -0.52
C LEU A 84 -14.56 -13.10 -1.39
N THR A 85 -14.12 -12.21 -2.29
CA THR A 85 -15.02 -11.46 -3.18
C THR A 85 -15.68 -12.38 -4.21
N PHE A 86 -14.89 -13.24 -4.86
CA PHE A 86 -15.38 -14.20 -5.82
C PHE A 86 -16.31 -15.21 -5.15
N GLY A 87 -15.93 -15.76 -4.00
CA GLY A 87 -16.71 -16.78 -3.29
C GLY A 87 -18.03 -16.29 -2.70
N LEU A 88 -18.07 -15.08 -2.14
CA LEU A 88 -19.25 -14.59 -1.40
C LEU A 88 -20.09 -13.56 -2.18
N VAL A 89 -19.55 -12.94 -3.23
CA VAL A 89 -20.27 -11.96 -4.05
C VAL A 89 -20.52 -12.50 -5.44
N VAL A 90 -19.48 -12.95 -6.15
CA VAL A 90 -19.61 -13.35 -7.56
C VAL A 90 -20.32 -14.70 -7.72
N ILE A 91 -19.92 -15.74 -6.98
CA ILE A 91 -20.49 -17.09 -7.10
C ILE A 91 -22.00 -17.10 -6.79
N PRO A 92 -22.48 -16.50 -5.68
CA PRO A 92 -23.92 -16.47 -5.39
C PRO A 92 -24.71 -15.72 -6.45
N GLU A 93 -24.17 -14.63 -6.99
CA GLU A 93 -24.83 -13.86 -8.05
C GLU A 93 -24.89 -14.65 -9.37
N VAL A 94 -23.82 -15.36 -9.75
CA VAL A 94 -23.78 -16.14 -11.00
C VAL A 94 -24.67 -17.38 -10.93
N LEU A 95 -24.71 -18.07 -9.78
CA LEU A 95 -25.48 -19.31 -9.62
C LEU A 95 -26.95 -19.07 -9.30
N MET A 96 -27.26 -18.04 -8.51
CA MET A 96 -28.61 -17.82 -7.96
C MET A 96 -29.25 -16.51 -8.44
N GLY A 97 -28.49 -15.66 -9.14
CA GLY A 97 -28.98 -14.42 -9.72
C GLY A 97 -29.82 -14.64 -10.97
N LEU A 98 -30.56 -13.60 -11.35
CA LEU A 98 -31.34 -13.59 -12.58
C LEU A 98 -30.42 -13.81 -13.79
N GLN A 99 -30.86 -14.68 -14.69
CA GLN A 99 -30.15 -15.06 -15.93
C GLN A 99 -29.77 -13.82 -16.76
N TYR A 100 -28.64 -13.91 -17.46
CA TYR A 100 -28.23 -12.93 -18.48
C TYR A 100 -29.37 -12.78 -19.50
N GLY A 101 -29.86 -11.56 -19.75
CA GLY A 101 -31.07 -11.36 -20.56
C GLY A 101 -32.24 -10.69 -19.85
N SER A 102 -32.30 -10.78 -18.52
CA SER A 102 -33.49 -10.42 -17.74
C SER A 102 -33.63 -8.92 -17.46
N ILE A 103 -32.52 -8.20 -17.32
CA ILE A 103 -32.47 -6.76 -16.97
C ILE A 103 -31.57 -6.04 -17.98
N PRO A 104 -31.90 -4.81 -18.41
CA PRO A 104 -31.06 -4.01 -19.33
C PRO A 104 -29.59 -3.86 -18.90
N ARG A 105 -29.31 -3.97 -17.59
CA ARG A 105 -27.97 -3.88 -16.99
C ARG A 105 -27.14 -5.16 -17.11
N LYS A 106 -27.79 -6.28 -17.46
CA LYS A 106 -27.16 -7.60 -17.67
C LYS A 106 -27.19 -8.00 -19.15
N THR A 107 -27.44 -7.07 -20.06
CA THR A 107 -27.55 -7.36 -21.51
C THR A 107 -26.87 -6.28 -22.33
N VAL A 108 -26.06 -6.69 -23.30
CA VAL A 108 -25.55 -5.76 -24.31
C VAL A 108 -26.73 -5.25 -25.17
N PRO A 109 -26.91 -3.93 -25.29
CA PRO A 109 -27.91 -3.34 -26.18
C PRO A 109 -27.78 -3.88 -27.61
N ARG A 110 -28.91 -4.16 -28.28
CA ARG A 110 -28.92 -4.74 -29.64
C ARG A 110 -28.10 -3.97 -30.68
N LYS A 111 -27.89 -2.67 -30.46
CA LYS A 111 -27.08 -1.79 -31.32
C LYS A 111 -25.57 -2.02 -31.18
N GLU A 112 -25.11 -2.49 -30.02
CA GLU A 112 -23.70 -2.71 -29.69
C GLU A 112 -23.26 -4.17 -29.85
N GLN A 113 -24.19 -5.11 -30.01
CA GLN A 113 -23.93 -6.54 -30.19
C GLN A 113 -22.96 -6.91 -31.33
N PRO A 114 -23.01 -6.30 -32.54
CA PRO A 114 -22.12 -6.70 -33.62
C PRO A 114 -20.65 -6.32 -33.38
N THR A 115 -20.39 -5.23 -32.65
CA THR A 115 -19.04 -4.72 -32.33
C THR A 115 -18.57 -5.20 -30.94
N ALA A 116 -19.45 -5.82 -30.15
CA ALA A 116 -19.16 -6.18 -28.76
C ALA A 116 -18.09 -7.28 -28.57
N MET A 117 -17.72 -8.00 -29.62
CA MET A 117 -16.63 -8.99 -29.63
C MET A 117 -15.34 -8.46 -30.28
N ASP A 118 -15.32 -7.22 -30.77
CA ASP A 118 -14.12 -6.65 -31.37
C ASP A 118 -13.04 -6.46 -30.30
N PHE A 119 -11.80 -6.85 -30.64
CA PHE A 119 -10.66 -6.80 -29.73
C PHE A 119 -10.41 -5.38 -29.19
N SER A 120 -10.59 -4.35 -30.03
CA SER A 120 -10.45 -2.95 -29.62
C SER A 120 -11.45 -2.55 -28.53
N VAL A 121 -12.69 -3.02 -28.63
CA VAL A 121 -13.76 -2.72 -27.67
C VAL A 121 -13.56 -3.53 -26.38
N LEU A 122 -13.13 -4.78 -26.48
CA LEU A 122 -12.84 -5.62 -25.30
C LEU A 122 -11.61 -5.14 -24.52
N TRP A 123 -10.59 -4.62 -25.21
CA TRP A 123 -9.38 -4.05 -24.59
C TRP A 123 -9.70 -2.80 -23.75
N GLU A 124 -10.68 -2.00 -24.19
CA GLU A 124 -11.22 -0.87 -23.43
C GLU A 124 -12.25 -1.28 -22.35
N PHE A 125 -12.37 -2.58 -22.08
CA PHE A 125 -13.38 -3.16 -21.17
C PHE A 125 -14.85 -2.89 -21.58
N GLY A 126 -15.08 -2.59 -22.86
CA GLY A 126 -16.40 -2.41 -23.46
C GLY A 126 -17.09 -3.71 -23.87
N GLY A 127 -18.21 -3.59 -24.59
CA GLY A 127 -18.92 -4.75 -25.15
C GLY A 127 -19.41 -5.74 -24.07
N TYR A 128 -19.15 -7.03 -24.26
CA TYR A 128 -19.58 -8.07 -23.32
C TYR A 128 -18.89 -8.00 -21.94
N MET A 129 -17.66 -7.47 -21.88
CA MET A 129 -16.93 -7.32 -20.61
C MET A 129 -17.67 -6.38 -19.66
N LYS A 130 -18.18 -5.25 -20.16
CA LYS A 130 -18.96 -4.25 -19.38
C LYS A 130 -20.18 -4.83 -18.67
N TYR A 131 -20.83 -5.84 -19.27
CA TYR A 131 -22.02 -6.50 -18.73
C TYR A 131 -21.71 -7.85 -18.07
N SER A 132 -20.47 -8.03 -17.59
CA SER A 132 -20.03 -9.22 -16.84
C SER A 132 -20.11 -9.01 -15.33
N ALA A 133 -20.20 -10.10 -14.57
CA ALA A 133 -20.24 -10.10 -13.10
C ALA A 133 -19.00 -9.50 -12.42
N LEU A 134 -17.93 -9.27 -13.18
CA LEU A 134 -16.73 -8.54 -12.71
C LEU A 134 -16.99 -7.04 -12.52
N PHE A 135 -17.98 -6.47 -13.20
CA PHE A 135 -18.29 -5.04 -13.14
C PHE A 135 -19.46 -4.76 -12.21
N TYR A 136 -19.37 -3.63 -11.50
CA TYR A 136 -20.42 -3.17 -10.59
C TYR A 136 -21.78 -3.01 -11.27
N GLY A 137 -21.78 -2.62 -12.55
CA GLY A 137 -23.00 -2.43 -13.34
C GLY A 137 -23.87 -3.67 -13.52
N TYR A 138 -23.32 -4.88 -13.30
CA TYR A 138 -24.03 -6.15 -13.43
C TYR A 138 -24.96 -6.48 -12.25
N TYR A 139 -24.64 -5.98 -11.04
CA TYR A 139 -25.35 -6.34 -9.81
C TYR A 139 -26.70 -5.63 -9.70
N ASN A 140 -27.74 -6.36 -9.30
CA ASN A 140 -29.10 -5.83 -9.15
C ASN A 140 -29.31 -5.19 -7.76
N ASN A 141 -30.27 -4.27 -7.65
CA ASN A 141 -30.62 -3.57 -6.39
C ASN A 141 -31.70 -4.31 -5.57
N GLU A 142 -31.91 -5.60 -5.85
CA GLU A 142 -32.88 -6.41 -5.11
C GLU A 142 -32.32 -6.87 -3.77
N ARG A 143 -33.19 -6.84 -2.74
CA ARG A 143 -32.77 -7.13 -1.35
C ARG A 143 -32.43 -8.60 -1.11
N MET A 144 -32.96 -9.52 -1.91
CA MET A 144 -32.75 -10.97 -1.77
C MET A 144 -32.67 -11.62 -3.15
N ILE A 145 -31.72 -12.52 -3.32
CA ILE A 145 -31.47 -13.22 -4.57
C ILE A 145 -31.55 -14.74 -4.35
N GLY A 146 -32.22 -15.44 -5.27
CA GLY A 146 -32.29 -16.90 -5.32
C GLY A 146 -33.22 -17.59 -4.31
N VAL A 147 -33.28 -18.92 -4.43
CA VAL A 147 -34.12 -19.81 -3.60
C VAL A 147 -33.73 -19.75 -2.11
N PHE A 148 -32.46 -19.46 -1.82
CA PHE A 148 -31.90 -19.37 -0.47
C PHE A 148 -32.07 -18.01 0.21
N LYS A 149 -32.75 -17.03 -0.42
CA LYS A 149 -32.94 -15.67 0.11
C LYS A 149 -31.61 -15.00 0.52
N TYR A 150 -30.58 -15.12 -0.33
CA TYR A 150 -29.27 -14.54 -0.06
C TYR A 150 -29.33 -13.00 -0.15
N ARG A 151 -28.87 -12.30 0.89
CA ARG A 151 -28.89 -10.83 0.95
C ARG A 151 -27.61 -10.27 0.31
N LEU A 152 -27.64 -10.10 -1.00
CA LEU A 152 -26.49 -9.58 -1.76
C LEU A 152 -25.97 -8.22 -1.25
N PRO A 153 -26.82 -7.21 -0.93
CA PRO A 153 -26.31 -5.93 -0.42
C PRO A 153 -25.57 -6.06 0.91
N LEU A 154 -26.03 -6.97 1.78
CA LEU A 154 -25.39 -7.25 3.07
C LEU A 154 -24.07 -7.99 2.86
N ALA A 155 -24.04 -8.98 1.97
CA ALA A 155 -22.83 -9.71 1.62
C ALA A 155 -21.76 -8.79 1.04
N TYR A 156 -22.14 -7.89 0.14
CA TYR A 156 -21.23 -6.89 -0.42
C TYR A 156 -20.63 -6.00 0.67
N PHE A 157 -21.47 -5.50 1.59
CA PHE A 157 -20.99 -4.70 2.73
C PHE A 157 -20.07 -5.49 3.66
N MET A 158 -20.45 -6.71 4.05
CA MET A 158 -19.65 -7.55 4.95
C MET A 158 -18.32 -7.99 4.32
N VAL A 159 -18.30 -8.29 3.02
CA VAL A 159 -17.07 -8.62 2.29
C VAL A 159 -16.19 -7.39 2.15
N GLY A 160 -16.75 -6.20 1.91
CA GLY A 160 -16.00 -4.94 1.91
C GLY A 160 -15.34 -4.65 3.27
N VAL A 161 -16.12 -4.67 4.35
CA VAL A 161 -15.58 -4.45 5.71
C VAL A 161 -14.60 -5.56 6.10
N GLY A 162 -14.92 -6.82 5.78
CA GLY A 162 -14.09 -7.98 6.09
C GLY A 162 -12.77 -7.99 5.32
N SER A 163 -12.78 -7.66 4.04
CA SER A 163 -11.57 -7.56 3.21
C SER A 163 -10.64 -6.46 3.69
N PHE A 164 -11.19 -5.28 4.00
CA PHE A 164 -10.44 -4.17 4.57
C PHE A 164 -9.89 -4.50 5.97
N GLY A 165 -10.73 -5.07 6.84
CA GLY A 165 -10.30 -5.49 8.18
C GLY A 165 -9.20 -6.56 8.14
N TYR A 166 -9.34 -7.55 7.25
CA TYR A 166 -8.34 -8.60 7.06
C TYR A 166 -7.02 -8.04 6.53
N SER A 167 -7.04 -7.20 5.49
CA SER A 167 -5.82 -6.62 4.93
C SER A 167 -5.09 -5.77 5.97
N LEU A 168 -5.82 -4.91 6.69
CA LEU A 168 -5.25 -4.07 7.74
C LEU A 168 -4.65 -4.92 8.88
N MET A 169 -5.37 -5.95 9.33
CA MET A 169 -4.86 -6.85 10.37
C MET A 169 -3.59 -7.60 9.95
N VAL A 170 -3.55 -8.10 8.71
CA VAL A 170 -2.39 -8.82 8.15
C VAL A 170 -1.19 -7.89 7.97
N VAL A 171 -1.42 -6.67 7.48
CA VAL A 171 -0.38 -5.63 7.36
C VAL A 171 0.19 -5.30 8.73
N ILE A 172 -0.65 -4.98 9.72
CA ILE A 172 -0.20 -4.64 11.09
C ILE A 172 0.57 -5.80 11.72
N ARG A 173 0.06 -7.03 11.62
CA ARG A 173 0.77 -8.21 12.16
C ARG A 173 2.13 -8.42 11.50
N THR A 174 2.22 -8.20 10.19
CA THR A 174 3.49 -8.35 9.47
C THR A 174 4.45 -7.22 9.82
N MET A 175 3.98 -5.96 9.90
CA MET A 175 4.79 -4.81 10.31
C MET A 175 5.29 -4.95 11.75
N THR A 176 4.43 -5.36 12.69
CA THR A 176 4.83 -5.56 14.09
C THR A 176 5.83 -6.70 14.25
N ARG A 177 5.68 -7.79 13.50
CA ARG A 177 6.69 -8.86 13.48
C ARG A 177 8.01 -8.36 12.92
N ASN A 178 7.99 -7.68 11.77
CA ASN A 178 9.20 -7.16 11.15
C ASN A 178 9.90 -6.11 12.04
N ALA A 179 9.13 -5.24 12.71
CA ALA A 179 9.66 -4.26 13.66
C ALA A 179 10.29 -4.91 14.90
N ARG A 180 9.72 -6.04 15.34
CA ARG A 180 10.22 -6.81 16.48
C ARG A 180 11.45 -7.65 16.12
N GLU A 181 11.54 -8.14 14.89
CA GLU A 181 12.73 -8.81 14.34
C GLU A 181 13.86 -7.82 14.03
N SER A 182 13.54 -6.59 13.61
CA SER A 182 14.52 -5.51 13.46
C SER A 182 14.95 -4.89 14.79
N GLY A 183 14.19 -5.10 15.87
CA GLY A 183 14.43 -4.56 17.20
C GLY A 183 15.23 -5.47 18.13
N VAL A 184 16.00 -6.41 17.58
CA VAL A 184 16.89 -7.30 18.36
C VAL A 184 18.25 -6.67 18.68
N ASP A 185 18.49 -5.40 18.35
CA ASP A 185 19.76 -4.75 18.69
C ASP A 185 19.56 -3.31 19.16
N GLY A 186 20.23 -2.96 20.25
CA GLY A 186 20.19 -1.64 20.86
C GLY A 186 19.84 -1.66 22.33
N ASP A 187 20.64 -2.39 23.14
CA ASP A 187 20.94 -1.89 24.48
C ASP A 187 21.61 -0.51 24.32
N ASP A 188 21.39 0.42 25.24
CA ASP A 188 21.73 1.87 25.13
C ASP A 188 23.25 2.19 25.09
N GLY A 189 24.08 1.27 24.57
CA GLY A 189 25.51 1.43 24.31
C GLY A 189 26.04 0.67 23.09
N ASP A 190 25.17 0.15 22.20
CA ASP A 190 25.62 -0.66 21.07
C ASP A 190 26.30 0.17 19.97
N PHE A 191 27.47 -0.31 19.52
CA PHE A 191 28.31 0.26 18.47
C PHE A 191 27.59 0.29 17.10
N ASN A 192 26.61 1.17 16.92
CA ASN A 192 25.80 1.29 15.70
C ASN A 192 26.67 1.42 14.44
N PHE A 193 27.75 2.20 14.54
CA PHE A 193 28.73 2.33 13.47
C PHE A 193 29.48 1.02 13.18
N SER A 194 29.86 0.25 14.20
CA SER A 194 30.53 -1.04 14.02
C SER A 194 29.59 -2.09 13.44
N TRP A 195 28.35 -2.17 13.93
CA TRP A 195 27.34 -3.05 13.36
C TRP A 195 27.06 -2.71 11.90
N LYS A 196 26.87 -1.43 11.56
CA LYS A 196 26.76 -0.99 10.17
C LYS A 196 28.02 -1.32 9.36
N MET A 197 29.22 -1.21 9.93
CA MET A 197 30.45 -1.49 9.18
C MET A 197 30.57 -2.98 8.83
N PHE A 198 30.29 -3.87 9.79
CA PHE A 198 30.49 -5.30 9.61
C PHE A 198 29.33 -6.02 8.92
N THR A 199 28.10 -5.48 8.98
CA THR A 199 26.90 -6.15 8.47
C THR A 199 26.27 -5.51 7.23
N SER A 200 26.77 -4.35 6.79
CA SER A 200 26.15 -3.63 5.67
C SER A 200 26.44 -4.24 4.30
N TRP A 201 27.56 -4.96 4.15
CA TRP A 201 27.97 -5.54 2.87
C TRP A 201 27.25 -6.87 2.60
N ASP A 202 26.73 -7.00 1.38
CA ASP A 202 26.09 -8.23 0.90
C ASP A 202 27.07 -8.97 -0.03
N TYR A 203 27.63 -10.07 0.46
CA TYR A 203 28.62 -10.87 -0.26
C TYR A 203 28.04 -11.72 -1.40
N LEU A 204 26.71 -11.75 -1.56
CA LEU A 204 26.05 -12.51 -2.62
C LEU A 204 25.98 -11.73 -3.94
N ILE A 205 26.38 -10.46 -3.96
CA ILE A 205 26.31 -9.59 -5.15
C ILE A 205 27.33 -10.04 -6.21
N GLY A 206 26.86 -10.59 -7.32
CA GLY A 206 27.69 -10.97 -8.47
C GLY A 206 27.86 -9.92 -9.57
N ASN A 207 27.02 -8.86 -9.59
CA ASN A 207 27.05 -7.83 -10.62
C ASN A 207 27.83 -6.58 -10.16
N PRO A 208 28.85 -6.10 -10.93
CA PRO A 208 29.61 -4.91 -10.58
C PRO A 208 28.76 -3.64 -10.42
N GLU A 209 27.75 -3.42 -11.28
CA GLU A 209 26.90 -2.22 -11.17
C GLU A 209 26.07 -2.21 -9.87
N THR A 210 25.68 -3.39 -9.40
CA THR A 210 24.95 -3.54 -8.14
C THR A 210 25.88 -3.33 -6.95
N ALA A 211 27.15 -3.75 -7.06
CA ALA A 211 28.16 -3.52 -6.03
C ALA A 211 28.44 -2.02 -5.84
N ASP A 212 28.57 -1.26 -6.93
CA ASP A 212 28.74 0.20 -6.87
C ASP A 212 27.53 0.90 -6.25
N ASN A 213 26.31 0.50 -6.63
CA ASN A 213 25.08 1.01 -6.03
C ASN A 213 24.99 0.67 -4.52
N LYS A 214 25.38 -0.53 -4.13
CA LYS A 214 25.42 -0.95 -2.72
C LYS A 214 26.47 -0.16 -1.95
N PHE A 215 27.66 0.05 -2.51
CA PHE A 215 28.70 0.88 -1.91
C PHE A 215 28.24 2.33 -1.70
N ALA A 216 27.62 2.94 -2.71
CA ALA A 216 27.04 4.29 -2.63
C ALA A 216 25.93 4.37 -1.56
N SER A 217 25.07 3.35 -1.49
CA SER A 217 24.02 3.25 -0.47
C SER A 217 24.58 3.13 0.94
N ILE A 218 25.59 2.28 1.16
CA ILE A 218 26.27 2.13 2.45
C ILE A 218 26.94 3.45 2.85
N THR A 219 27.66 4.08 1.93
CA THR A 219 28.31 5.38 2.16
C THR A 219 27.29 6.45 2.56
N THR A 220 26.13 6.47 1.91
CA THR A 220 25.05 7.41 2.24
C THR A 220 24.46 7.11 3.63
N SER A 221 24.24 5.85 3.96
CA SER A 221 23.78 5.43 5.29
C SER A 221 24.75 5.83 6.41
N PHE A 222 26.06 5.71 6.18
CA PHE A 222 27.08 6.19 7.11
C PHE A 222 27.07 7.71 7.24
N LYS A 223 27.03 8.45 6.13
CA LYS A 223 26.92 9.91 6.16
C LYS A 223 25.68 10.36 6.96
N GLU A 224 24.54 9.73 6.72
CA GLU A 224 23.31 9.99 7.46
C GLU A 224 23.47 9.74 8.96
N SER A 225 24.09 8.62 9.34
CA SER A 225 24.28 8.28 10.76
C SER A 225 25.27 9.21 11.48
N ILE A 226 26.29 9.70 10.77
CA ILE A 226 27.23 10.68 11.31
C ILE A 226 26.53 12.02 11.52
N VAL A 227 25.72 12.47 10.55
CA VAL A 227 24.95 13.72 10.66
C VAL A 227 23.95 13.65 11.81
N ASP A 228 23.27 12.51 11.99
CA ASP A 228 22.33 12.31 13.10
C ASP A 228 23.04 12.47 14.47
N GLU A 229 24.23 11.90 14.62
CA GLU A 229 25.02 11.97 15.87
C GLU A 229 25.59 13.37 16.11
N GLU A 230 26.09 14.05 15.05
CA GLU A 230 26.58 15.43 15.14
C GLU A 230 25.46 16.39 15.56
N GLU A 231 24.24 16.19 15.06
CA GLU A 231 23.09 17.01 15.42
C GLU A 231 22.60 16.73 16.85
N ASN A 232 22.68 15.47 17.31
CA ASN A 232 22.32 15.09 18.68
C ASN A 232 23.28 15.66 19.74
N GLN A 233 24.55 15.90 19.36
CA GLN A 233 25.57 16.48 20.24
C GLN A 233 25.56 18.03 20.32
N LYS A 234 24.71 18.71 19.52
CA LYS A 234 24.60 20.18 19.59
C LYS A 234 23.78 20.61 20.81
N ASP A 235 24.47 21.15 21.81
CA ASP A 235 23.85 21.84 22.94
C ASP A 235 23.23 23.18 22.48
N GLU A 236 21.98 23.13 22.02
CA GLU A 236 21.22 24.33 21.70
C GLU A 236 20.43 24.85 22.91
N ASN A 237 20.41 26.18 23.06
CA ASN A 237 19.55 26.84 24.03
C ASN A 237 18.07 26.53 23.75
N VAL A 238 17.47 25.66 24.56
CA VAL A 238 16.10 25.17 24.43
C VAL A 238 15.07 26.30 24.28
N HIS A 239 15.30 27.43 24.95
CA HIS A 239 14.40 28.59 24.90
C HIS A 239 14.46 29.35 23.56
N LEU A 240 15.64 29.55 23.00
CA LEU A 240 15.81 30.24 21.71
C LEU A 240 15.25 29.37 20.57
N ARG A 241 15.53 28.07 20.60
CA ARG A 241 15.02 27.10 19.63
C ARG A 241 13.49 27.04 19.64
N ARG A 242 12.88 26.94 20.83
CA ARG A 242 11.41 26.98 20.96
C ARG A 242 10.81 28.28 20.44
N PHE A 243 11.45 29.42 20.71
CA PHE A 243 11.00 30.72 20.20
C PHE A 243 11.04 30.78 18.67
N LEU A 244 12.14 30.32 18.04
CA LEU A 244 12.28 30.27 16.58
C LEU A 244 11.27 29.33 15.92
N ILE A 245 10.99 28.17 16.52
CA ILE A 245 9.97 27.24 16.02
C ILE A 245 8.56 27.85 16.09
N VAL A 246 8.24 28.54 17.19
CA VAL A 246 6.93 29.18 17.34
C VAL A 246 6.77 30.35 16.36
N SER A 247 7.81 31.17 16.19
CA SER A 247 7.77 32.29 15.25
C SER A 247 7.69 31.82 13.80
N ALA A 248 8.42 30.76 13.43
CA ALA A 248 8.35 30.16 12.10
C ALA A 248 6.96 29.55 11.81
N ASN A 249 6.40 28.77 12.73
CA ASN A 249 5.04 28.21 12.58
C ASN A 249 3.97 29.31 12.46
N PHE A 250 4.13 30.42 13.19
CA PHE A 250 3.25 31.57 13.07
C PHE A 250 3.36 32.23 11.67
N LEU A 251 4.57 32.42 11.15
CA LEU A 251 4.80 32.94 9.81
C LEU A 251 4.19 32.04 8.73
N ILE A 252 4.33 30.72 8.87
CA ILE A 252 3.73 29.74 7.95
C ILE A 252 2.20 29.82 7.98
N PHE A 253 1.60 29.90 9.18
CA PHE A 253 0.16 30.06 9.30
C PHE A 253 -0.33 31.34 8.62
N CYS A 254 0.39 32.45 8.79
CA CYS A 254 0.10 33.71 8.09
C CYS A 254 0.21 33.57 6.57
N CYS A 255 1.24 32.90 6.05
CA CYS A 255 1.39 32.65 4.61
C CYS A 255 0.28 31.75 4.05
N LEU A 256 -0.13 30.70 4.78
CA LEU A 256 -1.23 29.82 4.38
C LEU A 256 -2.58 30.53 4.41
N ALA A 257 -2.87 31.28 5.47
CA ALA A 257 -4.09 32.06 5.58
C ALA A 257 -4.15 33.18 4.52
N GLY A 258 -3.03 33.87 4.29
CA GLY A 258 -2.91 34.92 3.29
C GLY A 258 -3.10 34.41 1.87
N SER A 259 -2.43 33.30 1.52
CA SER A 259 -2.61 32.67 0.20
C SER A 259 -4.04 32.16 0.01
N GLY A 260 -4.64 31.50 1.01
CA GLY A 260 -6.03 31.04 0.96
C GLY A 260 -7.03 32.20 0.79
N TYR A 261 -6.85 33.30 1.52
CA TYR A 261 -7.69 34.49 1.38
C TYR A 261 -7.56 35.14 0.00
N LEU A 262 -6.33 35.26 -0.52
CA LEU A 262 -6.08 35.84 -1.85
C LEU A 262 -6.79 35.03 -2.95
N ILE A 263 -6.71 33.70 -2.90
CA ILE A 263 -7.37 32.82 -3.86
C ILE A 263 -8.90 32.98 -3.77
N PHE A 264 -9.46 32.92 -2.55
CA PHE A 264 -10.90 33.10 -2.36
C PHE A 264 -11.39 34.46 -2.90
N TYR A 265 -10.64 35.52 -2.63
CA TYR A 265 -10.94 36.85 -3.13
C TYR A 265 -10.94 36.92 -4.65
N VAL A 266 -9.89 36.39 -5.30
CA VAL A 266 -9.74 36.43 -6.77
C VAL A 266 -10.79 35.56 -7.46
N VAL A 267 -11.12 34.39 -6.91
CA VAL A 267 -12.20 33.52 -7.41
C VAL A 267 -13.56 34.22 -7.31
N LYS A 268 -13.91 34.77 -6.15
CA LYS A 268 -15.18 35.49 -5.95
C LYS A 268 -15.29 36.72 -6.85
N LYS A 269 -14.17 37.40 -7.08
CA LYS A 269 -14.08 38.54 -7.98
C LYS A 269 -14.24 38.10 -9.44
N SER A 270 -13.62 36.99 -9.85
CA SER A 270 -13.77 36.39 -11.17
C SER A 270 -15.21 35.96 -11.48
N GLN A 271 -15.90 35.33 -10.53
CA GLN A 271 -17.31 34.96 -10.69
C GLN A 271 -18.23 36.17 -10.93
N LYS A 272 -17.99 37.28 -10.20
CA LYS A 272 -18.73 38.55 -10.43
C LYS A 272 -18.47 39.14 -11.82
N TYR A 273 -17.28 38.92 -12.35
CA TYR A 273 -16.91 39.37 -13.68
C TYR A 273 -17.48 38.50 -14.78
N SER A 274 -17.67 37.19 -14.56
CA SER A 274 -18.33 36.29 -15.52
C SER A 274 -19.77 36.71 -15.86
N ALA A 275 -20.41 37.56 -15.04
CA ALA A 275 -21.73 38.13 -15.32
C ALA A 275 -21.71 39.38 -16.23
N LEU A 276 -20.54 39.91 -16.59
CA LEU A 276 -20.38 41.08 -17.46
C LEU A 276 -19.80 40.67 -18.83
N GLU A 277 -20.46 41.03 -19.93
CA GLU A 277 -20.11 40.60 -21.29
C GLU A 277 -18.79 41.20 -21.83
N THR A 278 -18.28 42.29 -21.26
CA THR A 278 -17.05 42.97 -21.72
C THR A 278 -15.93 42.90 -20.69
N LEU A 279 -15.07 41.89 -20.81
CA LEU A 279 -13.92 41.68 -19.93
C LEU A 279 -12.59 41.93 -20.65
N SER A 280 -11.72 42.73 -20.02
CA SER A 280 -10.33 42.93 -20.44
C SER A 280 -9.52 41.63 -20.29
N TRP A 281 -8.51 41.43 -21.14
CA TRP A 281 -7.63 40.25 -21.12
C TRP A 281 -7.05 39.95 -19.73
N TYR A 282 -6.68 41.00 -18.99
CA TYR A 282 -6.14 40.90 -17.65
C TYR A 282 -7.14 40.30 -16.65
N GLN A 283 -8.42 40.63 -16.78
CA GLN A 283 -9.47 40.14 -15.88
C GLN A 283 -9.83 38.68 -16.15
N LYS A 284 -9.64 38.19 -17.39
CA LYS A 284 -9.84 36.78 -17.74
C LYS A 284 -8.72 35.90 -17.19
N ASN A 285 -7.48 36.38 -17.20
CA ASN A 285 -6.31 35.64 -16.74
C ASN A 285 -5.91 35.98 -15.29
N GLU A 286 -6.72 36.75 -14.56
CA GLU A 286 -6.39 37.21 -13.20
C GLU A 286 -6.18 36.02 -12.25
N ILE A 287 -7.01 34.97 -12.37
CA ILE A 287 -6.84 33.73 -11.59
C ILE A 287 -5.49 33.09 -11.93
N ASP A 288 -5.24 32.77 -13.19
CA ASP A 288 -4.04 32.04 -13.62
C ASP A 288 -2.75 32.79 -13.23
N ILE A 289 -2.75 34.12 -13.36
CA ILE A 289 -1.62 34.98 -12.96
C ILE A 289 -1.41 34.90 -11.44
N VAL A 290 -2.46 35.00 -10.63
CA VAL A 290 -2.37 34.91 -9.18
C VAL A 290 -1.93 33.52 -8.72
N MET A 291 -2.43 32.46 -9.35
CA MET A 291 -2.03 31.09 -9.05
C MET A 291 -0.56 30.84 -9.40
N ALA A 292 -0.10 31.36 -10.54
CA ALA A 292 1.30 31.29 -10.95
C ALA A 292 2.22 32.06 -9.98
N LEU A 293 1.83 33.27 -9.57
CA LEU A 293 2.59 34.07 -8.60
C LEU A 293 2.69 33.38 -7.24
N LEU A 294 1.58 32.83 -6.72
CA LEU A 294 1.60 32.07 -5.48
C LEU A 294 2.49 30.82 -5.57
N GLY A 295 2.44 30.09 -6.69
CA GLY A 295 3.30 28.95 -6.94
C GLY A 295 4.78 29.30 -7.05
N MET A 296 5.12 30.50 -7.52
CA MET A 296 6.50 30.96 -7.66
C MET A 296 7.10 31.50 -6.36
N PHE A 297 6.33 32.27 -5.59
CA PHE A 297 6.86 33.00 -4.42
C PHE A 297 6.72 32.24 -3.09
N VAL A 298 5.70 31.39 -2.95
CA VAL A 298 5.47 30.70 -1.67
C VAL A 298 6.51 29.61 -1.36
N PRO A 299 6.97 28.78 -2.32
CA PRO A 299 7.99 27.77 -2.02
C PRO A 299 9.34 28.36 -1.55
N PRO A 300 9.90 29.40 -2.17
CA PRO A 300 11.11 30.06 -1.65
C PRO A 300 10.91 30.69 -0.26
N LEU A 301 9.73 31.25 0.02
CA LEU A 301 9.42 31.75 1.36
C LEU A 301 9.43 30.62 2.40
N PHE A 302 8.85 29.46 2.09
CA PHE A 302 8.91 28.31 3.00
C PHE A 302 10.32 27.77 3.20
N GLU A 303 11.19 27.84 2.19
CA GLU A 303 12.61 27.49 2.35
C GLU A 303 13.34 28.45 3.30
N THR A 304 13.13 29.76 3.16
CA THR A 304 13.73 30.74 4.10
C THR A 304 13.20 30.63 5.52
N ILE A 305 11.95 30.20 5.70
CA ILE A 305 11.41 29.92 7.03
C ILE A 305 11.97 28.60 7.59
N ALA A 306 12.19 27.59 6.73
CA ALA A 306 12.76 26.31 7.15
C ALA A 306 14.22 26.44 7.63
N THR A 307 15.02 27.35 7.05
CA THR A 307 16.38 27.63 7.53
C THR A 307 16.40 28.32 8.90
N LEU A 308 15.31 28.99 9.29
CA LEU A 308 15.16 29.56 10.64
C LEU A 308 14.77 28.52 11.70
N GLU A 309 14.16 27.41 11.30
CA GLU A 309 13.69 26.37 12.23
C GLU A 309 14.79 25.41 12.69
N ASN A 310 15.95 25.37 12.00
CA ASN A 310 17.06 24.44 12.27
C ASN A 310 16.58 23.02 12.63
N TYR A 311 15.62 22.51 11.86
CA TYR A 311 15.20 21.13 11.98
C TYR A 311 16.24 20.20 11.35
N HIS A 312 16.36 19.00 11.91
CA HIS A 312 17.07 17.90 11.30
C HIS A 312 16.72 17.78 9.81
N PRO A 313 17.70 17.67 8.90
CA PRO A 313 17.47 17.80 7.46
C PRO A 313 16.38 16.85 6.93
N ARG A 314 16.28 15.64 7.49
CA ARG A 314 15.20 14.68 7.15
C ARG A 314 13.81 15.11 7.64
N ILE A 315 13.73 15.76 8.80
CA ILE A 315 12.48 16.25 9.38
C ILE A 315 12.07 17.55 8.66
N ALA A 316 13.02 18.46 8.44
CA ALA A 316 12.84 19.70 7.69
C ALA A 316 12.24 19.43 6.30
N LEU A 317 12.86 18.51 5.54
CA LEU A 317 12.41 18.14 4.20
C LEU A 317 10.98 17.59 4.20
N LYS A 318 10.64 16.71 5.16
CA LYS A 318 9.28 16.17 5.30
C LYS A 318 8.25 17.26 5.59
N TRP A 319 8.56 18.18 6.50
CA TRP A 319 7.67 19.30 6.82
C TRP A 319 7.52 20.26 5.65
N GLN A 320 8.59 20.56 4.91
CA GLN A 320 8.54 21.40 3.72
C GLN A 320 7.64 20.78 2.64
N LEU A 321 7.79 19.49 2.37
CA LEU A 321 6.94 18.76 1.42
C LEU A 321 5.46 18.79 1.85
N TRP A 322 5.18 18.56 3.15
CA TRP A 322 3.81 18.65 3.67
C TRP A 322 3.20 20.04 3.52
N ARG A 323 3.98 21.10 3.77
CA ARG A 323 3.54 22.50 3.62
C ARG A 323 3.22 22.83 2.17
N MET A 324 4.08 22.43 1.22
CA MET A 324 3.81 22.60 -0.20
C MET A 324 2.60 21.79 -0.65
N PHE A 325 2.48 20.54 -0.21
CA PHE A 325 1.34 19.69 -0.55
C PHE A 325 0.02 20.25 -0.03
N ALA A 326 -0.02 20.75 1.21
CA ALA A 326 -1.21 21.37 1.78
C ALA A 326 -1.67 22.60 0.96
N LEU A 327 -0.72 23.41 0.47
CA LEU A 327 -1.01 24.55 -0.38
C LEU A 327 -1.57 24.13 -1.75
N PHE A 328 -0.97 23.12 -2.38
CA PHE A 328 -1.48 22.57 -3.64
C PHE A 328 -2.87 21.96 -3.50
N LEU A 329 -3.12 21.24 -2.40
CA LEU A 329 -4.42 20.64 -2.11
C LEU A 329 -5.48 21.72 -1.87
N GLY A 330 -5.14 22.76 -1.10
CA GLY A 330 -6.02 23.91 -0.85
C GLY A 330 -6.36 24.65 -2.14
N ASN A 331 -5.36 24.91 -2.98
CA ASN A 331 -5.54 25.48 -4.32
C ASN A 331 -6.53 24.63 -5.15
N LEU A 332 -6.25 23.34 -5.32
CA LEU A 332 -7.10 22.44 -6.10
C LEU A 332 -8.52 22.39 -5.56
N TYR A 333 -8.69 22.35 -4.24
CA TYR A 333 -10.00 22.35 -3.61
C TYR A 333 -10.79 23.64 -3.91
N THR A 334 -10.16 24.81 -3.81
CA THR A 334 -10.82 26.08 -4.15
C THR A 334 -11.18 26.19 -5.62
N PHE A 335 -10.33 25.68 -6.51
CA PHE A 335 -10.63 25.59 -7.95
C PHE A 335 -11.82 24.66 -8.23
N LEU A 336 -11.87 23.52 -7.55
CA LEU A 336 -12.96 22.54 -7.69
C LEU A 336 -14.30 23.11 -7.22
N LEU A 337 -14.31 23.83 -6.09
CA LEU A 337 -15.50 24.55 -5.63
C LEU A 337 -15.94 25.62 -6.62
N ALA A 338 -15.00 26.37 -7.20
CA ALA A 338 -15.31 27.38 -8.21
C ALA A 338 -15.95 26.78 -9.46
N LEU A 339 -15.42 25.65 -9.95
CA LEU A 339 -15.99 24.91 -11.08
C LEU A 339 -17.39 24.35 -10.76
N ILE A 340 -17.59 23.79 -9.57
CA ILE A 340 -18.91 23.28 -9.15
C ILE A 340 -19.93 24.43 -9.11
N ASP A 341 -19.54 25.58 -8.57
CA ASP A 341 -20.42 26.74 -8.49
C ASP A 341 -20.74 27.29 -9.89
N GLN A 342 -19.75 27.34 -10.78
CA GLN A 342 -19.95 27.71 -12.18
C GLN A 342 -20.91 26.76 -12.91
N VAL A 343 -20.76 25.45 -12.75
CA VAL A 343 -21.67 24.45 -13.33
C VAL A 343 -23.07 24.60 -12.77
N ASN A 344 -23.23 24.79 -11.46
CA ASN A 344 -24.54 25.01 -10.85
C ASN A 344 -25.23 26.28 -11.36
N THR A 345 -24.47 27.36 -11.61
CA THR A 345 -25.02 28.59 -12.20
C THR A 345 -25.33 28.50 -13.70
N GLN A 346 -24.77 27.53 -14.43
CA GLN A 346 -25.12 27.28 -15.84
C GLN A 346 -26.32 26.31 -16.00
N VAL A 347 -26.60 25.53 -14.96
CA VAL A 347 -27.69 24.54 -14.95
C VAL A 347 -29.00 25.11 -14.38
N SER A 348 -28.93 26.19 -13.57
CA SER A 348 -30.09 27.01 -13.17
C SER A 348 -30.34 28.12 -14.18
#